data_AF-A0A8J7ZLS1-F1
#
_entry.id   AF-A0A8J7ZLS1-F1
#
_cell.length_a   1.000
_cell.length_b   1.000
_cell.length_c   1.000
_cell.angle_alpha   90.00
_cell.angle_beta   90.00
_cell.angle_gamma   90.00
#
_symmetry.space_group_name_H-M   'P 1'
#
loop_
_entity.id
_entity.type
_entity.pdbx_description
1 polymer ?
#
loop_
_entity_poly.entity_id
_entity_poly.type
_entity_poly.pdbx_seq_one_letter_code
_entity_poly.pdbx_strand_id
1 'polypeptide(L)' 'MDTGQLKELVPHYLAMILLVFGVLTVVRTAVGDLGFWSELVVVAAIAFAYRPVVVRLGVAPSVWE' A
#
# COMPACT_ATOMS: atom_id res chain seq x y z
N MET A 1 -3.50 -21.67 9.62
CA MET A 1 -2.59 -20.53 9.42
C MET A 1 -1.68 -20.48 10.62
N ASP A 2 -0.38 -20.54 10.38
CA ASP A 2 0.60 -20.49 11.45
C ASP A 2 0.69 -19.07 12.00
N THR A 3 0.79 -18.90 13.32
CA THR A 3 0.79 -17.57 13.96
C THR A 3 1.96 -16.71 13.48
N GLY A 4 3.05 -17.35 13.03
CA GLY A 4 4.19 -16.70 12.39
C GLY A 4 3.83 -15.99 11.08
N GLN A 5 3.05 -16.64 10.21
CA GLN A 5 2.60 -16.05 8.95
C GLN A 5 1.70 -14.83 9.20
N LEU A 6 0.79 -14.89 10.18
CA LEU A 6 -0.04 -13.74 10.52
C LEU A 6 0.79 -12.54 10.97
N LYS A 7 1.86 -12.76 11.73
CA LYS A 7 2.77 -11.69 12.19
C LYS A 7 3.54 -11.03 11.05
N GLU A 8 3.85 -11.76 9.99
CA GLU A 8 4.49 -11.20 8.79
C GLU A 8 3.55 -10.29 8.00
N LEU A 9 2.24 -10.58 7.98
CA LEU A 9 1.28 -9.75 7.27
C LEU A 9 0.98 -8.43 7.97
N VAL A 10 0.94 -8.40 9.31
CA VAL A 10 0.63 -7.18 10.10
C VAL A 10 1.45 -5.96 9.65
N PRO A 11 2.79 -6.01 9.56
CA PRO A 11 3.58 -4.85 9.13
C PRO A 11 3.26 -4.43 7.70
N HIS A 12 2.91 -5.35 6.80
CA HIS A 12 2.51 -4.99 5.43
C HIS A 12 1.15 -4.30 5.37
N TYR A 13 0.18 -4.72 6.18
CA TYR A 13 -1.09 -4.01 6.28
C TYR A 13 -0.90 -2.60 6.84
N LEU A 14 -0.11 -2.44 7.90
CA LEU A 14 0.22 -1.13 8.44
C LEU A 14 0.96 -0.26 7.41
N ALA A 15 1.94 -0.83 6.71
CA ALA A 15 2.65 -0.12 5.66
C ALA A 15 1.73 0.30 4.50
N MET A 16 0.81 -0.56 4.06
CA MET A 16 -0.18 -0.22 3.02
C MET A 16 -1.09 0.92 3.47
N ILE A 17 -1.60 0.88 4.71
CA ILE A 17 -2.41 1.95 5.28
C ILE A 17 -1.63 3.26 5.26
N LEU A 18 -0.42 3.27 5.82
CA LEU A 18 0.43 4.45 5.87
C LEU A 18 0.77 4.96 4.46
N LEU A 19 1.00 4.06 3.50
CA LEU A 19 1.29 4.42 2.12
C LEU A 19 0.10 5.09 1.45
N VAL A 20 -1.11 4.52 1.58
CA VAL A 20 -2.32 5.08 0.98
C VAL A 20 -2.61 6.46 1.58
N PHE A 21 -2.63 6.58 2.91
CA PHE A 21 -2.89 7.87 3.55
C PHE A 21 -1.78 8.88 3.24
N GLY A 22 -0.52 8.48 3.31
CA GLY A 22 0.62 9.35 3.01
C GLY A 22 0.58 9.88 1.57
N VAL A 23 0.33 9.01 0.59
CA VAL A 23 0.24 9.43 -0.82
C VAL A 23 -0.98 10.32 -1.03
N LEU A 24 -2.15 9.98 -0.50
CA LEU A 24 -3.34 10.83 -0.64
C LEU A 24 -3.14 12.21 0.01
N THR A 25 -2.49 12.27 1.18
CA THR A 25 -2.12 13.53 1.82
C THR A 25 -1.19 14.34 0.92
N VAL A 26 -0.11 13.74 0.42
CA VAL A 26 0.85 14.43 -0.47
C VAL A 26 0.15 14.95 -1.73
N VAL A 27 -0.67 14.12 -2.37
CA VAL A 27 -1.39 14.52 -3.59
C VAL A 27 -2.37 15.65 -3.26
N ARG A 28 -3.20 15.52 -2.21
CA ARG A 28 -4.13 16.58 -1.81
C ARG A 28 -3.42 17.89 -1.46
N THR A 29 -2.26 17.83 -0.81
CA THR A 29 -1.47 19.04 -0.52
C THR A 29 -0.86 19.68 -1.77
N ALA A 30 -0.56 18.89 -2.80
CA ALA A 30 0.09 19.36 -4.02
C ALA A 30 -0.91 19.91 -5.05
N VAL A 31 -2.07 19.27 -5.21
CA VAL A 31 -3.05 19.59 -6.26
C VAL A 31 -4.40 20.09 -5.72
N GLY A 32 -4.60 20.10 -4.41
CA GLY A 32 -5.87 20.47 -3.77
C GLY A 32 -6.84 19.28 -3.65
N ASP A 33 -8.13 19.57 -3.49
CA ASP A 33 -9.15 18.52 -3.34
C ASP A 33 -9.25 17.63 -4.59
N LEU A 34 -9.20 16.32 -4.36
CA LEU A 34 -9.34 15.33 -5.40
C LEU A 34 -10.81 14.91 -5.51
N GLY A 35 -11.33 14.88 -6.73
CA GLY A 35 -12.60 14.21 -7.00
C GLY A 35 -12.49 12.70 -6.80
N PHE A 36 -13.62 12.05 -6.52
CA PHE A 36 -13.70 10.61 -6.25
C PHE A 36 -12.94 9.74 -7.28
N TRP A 37 -13.10 10.02 -8.58
CA TRP A 37 -12.42 9.25 -9.64
C TRP A 37 -10.90 9.36 -9.59
N SER A 38 -10.38 10.54 -9.27
CA SER A 38 -8.94 10.76 -9.12
C SER A 38 -8.40 9.99 -7.92
N GLU A 39 -9.11 10.01 -6.79
CA GLU A 39 -8.73 9.23 -5.60
C GLU A 39 -8.74 7.74 -5.88
N LEU A 40 -9.76 7.24 -6.58
CA LEU A 40 -9.84 5.84 -6.96
C LEU A 40 -8.65 5.42 -7.84
N VAL A 41 -8.25 6.24 -8.82
CA VAL A 41 -7.09 5.98 -9.67
C VAL A 41 -5.80 5.94 -8.84
N VAL A 42 -5.63 6.88 -7.90
CA VAL A 42 -4.45 6.92 -7.03
C VAL A 42 -4.38 5.67 -6.15
N VAL A 43 -5.48 5.30 -5.50
CA VAL A 43 -5.54 4.10 -4.64
C VAL A 43 -5.32 2.83 -5.46
N ALA A 44 -5.92 2.73 -6.65
CA ALA A 44 -5.70 1.60 -7.54
C ALA A 44 -4.22 1.49 -7.93
N ALA A 45 -3.59 2.61 -8.34
CA ALA A 45 -2.17 2.64 -8.69
C ALA A 45 -1.29 2.17 -7.53
N ILE A 46 -1.57 2.64 -6.30
CA ILE A 46 -0.85 2.20 -5.09
C ILE A 46 -1.01 0.70 -4.87
N ALA A 47 -2.25 0.19 -4.91
CA ALA A 47 -2.53 -1.22 -4.68
C ALA A 47 -1.82 -2.13 -5.69
N PHE A 48 -1.86 -1.78 -6.98
CA PHE A 48 -1.17 -2.53 -8.03
C PHE A 48 0.35 -2.39 -7.96
N ALA A 49 0.88 -1.24 -7.53
CA ALA A 49 2.32 -1.01 -7.40
C ALA A 49 2.93 -1.63 -6.13
N TYR A 50 2.14 -1.79 -5.05
CA TYR A 50 2.66 -2.22 -3.76
C TYR A 50 3.35 -3.59 -3.81
N ARG A 51 2.65 -4.62 -4.30
CA ARG A 51 3.20 -5.98 -4.40
C ARG A 51 4.50 -6.02 -5.23
N PRO A 52 4.56 -5.50 -6.47
CA PRO A 52 5.79 -5.54 -7.26
C PRO A 52 6.94 -4.72 -6.66
N VAL A 53 6.66 -3.69 -5.85
CA VAL A 53 7.68 -2.94 -5.11
C VAL A 53 8.20 -3.76 -3.93
N VAL A 54 7.32 -4.32 -3.10
CA VAL A 54 7.70 -5.12 -1.93
C VAL A 54 8.50 -6.37 -2.33
N VAL A 55 8.11 -7.05 -3.41
CA VAL A 55 8.86 -8.19 -3.96
C VAL A 55 10.25 -7.76 -4.44
N ARG A 56 10.36 -6.62 -5.13
CA ARG A 56 11.67 -6.08 -5.58
C ARG A 56 12.58 -5.68 -4.42
N LEU A 57 12.00 -5.24 -3.31
CA LEU A 57 12.75 -4.88 -2.10
C LEU A 57 13.17 -6.12 -1.28
N GLY A 58 12.75 -7.33 -1.66
CA GLY A 58 13.11 -8.57 -0.96
C GLY A 58 12.47 -8.71 0.42
N VAL A 59 11.44 -7.91 0.72
CA VAL A 59 10.72 -7.92 2.00
C VAL A 59 9.32 -8.50 1.86
N ALA A 60 9.09 -9.33 0.84
CA ALA A 60 7.80 -10.00 0.66
C ALA A 60 7.56 -11.01 1.78
N PRO A 61 6.35 -11.08 2.35
CA PRO A 61 6.01 -12.08 3.34
C PRO A 61 5.96 -13.46 2.67
N SER A 62 6.26 -14.51 3.45
CA SER A 62 6.31 -15.91 2.98
C SER A 62 4.99 -16.38 2.34
N VAL A 63 3.87 -15.73 2.67
CA VAL A 63 2.52 -16.08 2.18
C VAL A 63 2.26 -15.60 0.75
N TRP A 64 3.16 -14.81 0.16
CA TRP A 64 3.03 -14.34 -1.22
C TRP A 64 3.80 -15.18 -2.25
N GLU A 65 4.60 -16.14 -1.77
CA GLU A 65 5.17 -17.25 -2.55
C GLU A 65 4.10 -18.30 -2.88
#